data_AF-A0A8T6SCZ5-F1
#
_entry.id   AF-A0A8T6SCZ5-F1
#
_cell.length_a   1.000
_cell.length_b   1.000
_cell.length_c   1.000
_cell.angle_alpha   90.00
_cell.angle_beta   90.00
_cell.angle_gamma   90.00
#
_symmetry.space_group_name_H-M   'P 1'
#
loop_
_entity.id
_entity.type
_entity.pdbx_description
1 polymer ?
#
loop_
_entity_poly.entity_id
_entity_poly.type
_entity_poly.pdbx_seq_one_letter_code
_entity_poly.pdbx_strand_id
1 'polypeptide(L)' 'DDSERAIFIVKKGDVGMAIGKGGKNIRLLERMTSKKHEIIEYSEDPAQFIKNALKPAQVREIRLTKKPDGNSIAVVAVNP' A
#
# COMPACT_ATOMS: atom_id res chain seq x y z
N ASP A 1 -17.82 -4.72 -6.55
CA ASP A 1 -17.65 -3.46 -7.29
C ASP A 1 -16.41 -2.78 -6.71
N ASP A 2 -15.25 -2.96 -7.35
CA ASP A 2 -13.97 -2.36 -6.89
C ASP A 2 -13.92 -0.84 -7.10
N SER A 3 -15.01 -0.24 -7.62
CA SER A 3 -15.16 1.17 -7.96
C SER A 3 -15.13 2.15 -6.76
N GLU A 4 -15.06 1.63 -5.52
CA GLU A 4 -15.10 2.44 -4.30
C GLU A 4 -13.76 2.59 -3.57
N ARG A 5 -12.63 2.06 -4.07
CA ARG A 5 -11.32 2.19 -3.41
C ARG A 5 -10.37 3.08 -4.20
N ALA A 6 -9.85 4.11 -3.55
CA ALA A 6 -8.75 4.93 -4.07
C ALA A 6 -7.49 4.72 -3.22
N ILE A 7 -6.36 4.52 -3.90
CA ILE A 7 -5.07 4.26 -3.25
C ILE A 7 -4.16 5.46 -3.50
N PHE A 8 -3.61 6.03 -2.42
CA PHE A 8 -2.62 7.08 -2.47
C PHE A 8 -1.26 6.54 -2.08
N ILE A 9 -0.26 6.86 -2.88
CA ILE A 9 1.14 6.57 -2.56
C ILE A 9 1.75 7.88 -2.04
N VAL A 10 2.30 7.83 -0.83
CA VAL A 10 2.92 8.99 -0.17
C VAL A 10 4.41 8.75 0.04
N LYS A 11 5.17 9.83 0.23
CA LYS A 11 6.61 9.70 0.52
C LYS A 11 6.83 9.04 1.88
N LYS A 12 7.99 8.44 2.03
CA LYS A 12 8.43 7.87 3.32
C LYS A 12 8.41 8.93 4.41
N GLY A 13 7.74 8.64 5.52
CA GLY A 13 7.54 9.54 6.66
C GLY A 13 6.21 10.31 6.65
N ASP A 14 5.53 10.42 5.51
CA ASP A 14 4.35 11.28 5.37
C ASP A 14 3.03 10.57 5.71
N VAL A 15 3.04 9.23 5.86
CA VAL A 15 1.83 8.44 6.14
C VAL A 15 1.09 8.95 7.37
N GLY A 16 1.82 9.26 8.45
CA GLY A 16 1.20 9.74 9.70
C GLY A 16 0.47 11.07 9.52
N MET A 17 1.06 12.00 8.77
CA MET A 17 0.43 13.28 8.44
C MET A 17 -0.78 13.10 7.52
N ALA A 18 -0.67 12.22 6.53
CA ALA A 18 -1.74 11.93 5.59
C ALA A 18 -2.95 11.26 6.26
N ILE A 19 -2.72 10.35 7.22
CA ILE A 19 -3.78 9.73 8.03
C ILE A 19 -4.37 10.75 9.02
N GLY A 20 -3.53 11.59 9.62
CA GLY A 20 -3.90 12.56 10.65
C GLY A 20 -4.15 11.91 12.02
N LYS A 21 -4.11 12.70 13.10
CA LYS A 21 -4.31 12.22 14.48
C LYS A 21 -5.62 11.44 14.60
N GLY A 22 -5.55 10.17 15.03
CA GLY A 22 -6.72 9.27 15.13
C GLY A 22 -7.40 8.90 13.80
N GLY A 23 -6.75 9.17 12.66
CA GLY A 23 -7.32 8.98 11.33
C GLY A 23 -8.27 10.12 10.90
N LYS A 24 -8.16 11.31 11.50
CA LYS A 24 -9.08 12.43 11.21
C LYS A 24 -9.11 12.80 9.72
N ASN A 25 -7.96 12.86 9.07
CA ASN A 25 -7.85 13.32 7.69
C ASN A 25 -8.42 12.27 6.73
N ILE A 26 -8.03 11.01 6.89
CA ILE A 26 -8.52 9.93 6.03
C ILE A 26 -10.03 9.72 6.18
N ARG A 27 -10.57 9.76 7.41
CA ARG A 27 -12.03 9.66 7.63
C ARG A 27 -12.80 10.84 7.06
N LEU A 28 -12.22 12.04 7.05
CA LEU A 28 -12.83 13.21 6.41
C LEU A 28 -12.89 12.99 4.89
N LEU A 29 -11.80 12.54 4.28
CA LEU A 29 -11.74 12.25 2.85
C LEU A 29 -12.76 11.17 2.45
N GLU A 30 -12.84 10.06 3.20
CA GLU A 30 -13.83 9.01 2.97
C GLU A 30 -15.27 9.54 2.98
N ARG A 31 -15.61 10.43 3.92
CA ARG A 31 -16.95 11.06 3.96
C ARG A 31 -17.21 12.01 2.80
N MET A 32 -16.20 12.72 2.32
CA MET A 32 -16.35 13.71 1.25
C MET A 32 -16.52 13.06 -0.11
N THR A 33 -15.85 11.95 -0.36
CA THR A 33 -15.88 11.30 -1.67
C THR A 33 -16.76 10.05 -1.70
N SER A 34 -17.27 9.61 -0.54
CA SER A 34 -18.00 8.35 -0.36
C SER A 34 -17.21 7.14 -0.89
N LYS A 35 -15.88 7.13 -0.65
CA LYS A 35 -14.98 6.06 -1.09
C LYS A 35 -14.09 5.62 0.06
N LYS A 36 -13.63 4.37 0.02
CA LYS A 36 -12.54 3.89 0.87
C LYS A 36 -11.22 4.41 0.32
N HIS A 37 -10.37 4.88 1.22
CA HIS A 37 -9.04 5.34 0.86
C HIS A 37 -8.00 4.53 1.58
N GLU A 38 -6.92 4.23 0.87
CA GLU A 38 -5.75 3.61 1.43
C GLU A 38 -4.53 4.46 1.16
N ILE A 39 -3.64 4.50 2.14
CA ILE A 39 -2.41 5.29 2.09
C ILE A 39 -1.25 4.32 2.22
N ILE A 40 -0.46 4.21 1.15
CA ILE A 40 0.70 3.34 1.07
C ILE A 40 1.94 4.22 1.11
N GLU A 41 2.86 3.89 2.02
CA GLU A 41 4.17 4.52 2.03
C GLU A 41 5.03 3.99 0.89
N TYR A 42 5.54 4.90 0.07
CA TYR A 42 6.53 4.58 -0.95
C TYR A 42 7.86 4.14 -0.30
N SER A 43 8.52 3.19 -0.96
CA SER A 43 9.87 2.75 -0.64
C SER A 43 10.60 2.44 -1.93
N GLU A 44 11.87 2.84 -2.01
CA GLU A 44 12.75 2.47 -3.11
C GLU A 44 13.13 0.98 -3.07
N ASP A 45 13.16 0.37 -1.88
CA ASP A 45 13.22 -1.09 -1.75
C ASP A 45 11.87 -1.71 -2.16
N PRO A 46 11.81 -2.48 -3.27
CA PRO A 46 10.58 -3.07 -3.76
C PRO A 46 9.93 -4.03 -2.77
N ALA A 47 10.72 -4.78 -1.99
CA ALA A 47 10.18 -5.72 -1.00
C ALA A 47 9.43 -4.97 0.11
N GLN A 48 10.01 -3.87 0.59
CA GLN A 48 9.35 -3.02 1.59
C GLN A 48 8.11 -2.30 1.02
N PHE A 49 8.14 -1.85 -0.23
CA PHE A 49 6.97 -1.24 -0.87
C PHE A 49 5.81 -2.24 -1.03
N ILE A 50 6.10 -3.45 -1.51
CA ILE A 50 5.12 -4.54 -1.61
C ILE A 50 4.53 -4.86 -0.24
N LYS A 51 5.37 -4.96 0.80
CA LYS A 51 4.92 -5.18 2.17
C LYS A 51 4.00 -4.07 2.68
N ASN A 52 4.28 -2.82 2.33
CA ASN A 52 3.41 -1.68 2.66
C ASN A 52 2.05 -1.77 1.96
N ALA A 53 2.06 -2.16 0.68
CA ALA A 53 0.86 -2.24 -0.16
C ALA A 53 -0.07 -3.43 0.17
N LEU A 54 0.46 -4.48 0.81
CA LEU A 54 -0.32 -5.65 1.20
C LEU A 54 -0.89 -5.57 2.61
N LYS A 55 -0.69 -4.46 3.34
CA LYS A 55 -1.31 -4.28 4.66
C LYS A 55 -2.84 -4.40 4.53
N PRO A 56 -3.53 -5.05 5.49
CA PRO A 56 -3.04 -5.59 6.76
C PRO A 56 -2.48 -7.02 6.69
N ALA A 57 -2.38 -7.63 5.50
CA ALA A 57 -1.92 -9.01 5.37
C ALA A 57 -0.50 -9.18 5.92
N GLN A 58 -0.29 -10.29 6.65
CA GLN A 58 1.01 -10.61 7.21
C GLN A 58 1.84 -11.35 6.16
N VAL A 59 2.78 -10.62 5.56
CA VAL A 59 3.72 -11.16 4.57
C VAL A 59 4.78 -12.03 5.26
N ARG A 60 4.84 -13.31 4.88
CA ARG A 60 5.87 -14.27 5.32
C ARG A 60 7.14 -14.15 4.51
N GLU A 61 7.00 -14.10 3.19
CA GLU A 61 8.11 -14.18 2.26
C GLU A 61 7.81 -13.37 1.00
N ILE A 62 8.82 -12.68 0.47
CA ILE A 62 8.78 -11.99 -0.82
C ILE A 62 9.95 -12.50 -1.64
N ARG A 63 9.67 -13.09 -2.81
CA ARG A 63 10.67 -13.51 -3.78
C ARG A 63 10.59 -12.62 -5.01
N LEU A 64 11.67 -11.92 -5.31
CA LEU A 64 11.79 -11.06 -6.50
C LEU A 64 12.63 -11.78 -7.55
N THR A 65 12.04 -12.00 -8.73
CA THR A 65 12.72 -12.64 -9.86
C THR A 65 12.74 -11.71 -11.05
N LYS A 66 13.92 -11.44 -11.59
CA LYS A 66 14.07 -10.74 -12.86
C LYS A 66 14.10 -11.75 -13.99
N LYS A 67 13.20 -11.60 -14.95
CA LYS A 67 13.16 -12.40 -16.16
C LYS A 67 14.23 -11.95 -17.17
N PRO A 68 14.66 -12.83 -18.08
CA PRO A 68 15.61 -12.49 -19.14
C PRO A 68 15.10 -11.39 -20.09
N ASP A 69 13.78 -11.25 -20.24
CA ASP A 69 13.13 -10.21 -21.06
C ASP A 69 13.16 -8.81 -20.41
N GLY A 70 13.77 -8.67 -19.23
CA GLY A 70 13.88 -7.43 -18.48
C GLY A 70 12.73 -7.19 -17.50
N ASN A 71 11.64 -7.97 -17.56
CA ASN A 71 10.52 -7.85 -16.63
C ASN A 71 10.88 -8.40 -15.25
N SER A 72 10.20 -7.90 -14.21
CA SER A 72 10.37 -8.41 -12.84
C SER A 72 9.06 -8.95 -12.30
N ILE A 73 9.11 -10.07 -11.58
CA ILE A 73 7.97 -10.69 -10.90
C ILE A 73 8.26 -10.75 -9.41
N ALA A 74 7.26 -10.39 -8.60
CA ALA A 74 7.26 -10.62 -7.16
C ALA A 74 6.28 -11.75 -6.82
N VAL A 75 6.74 -12.79 -6.14
CA VAL A 75 5.89 -13.82 -5.53
C VAL A 75 5.85 -13.58 -4.03
N VAL A 76 4.66 -13.40 -3.47
CA VAL A 76 4.48 -13.07 -2.05
C VAL A 76 3.69 -14.18 -1.37
N ALA A 77 4.27 -14.76 -0.32
CA ALA A 77 3.57 -15.68 0.57
C ALA A 77 2.98 -14.90 1.76
N VAL A 78 1.69 -15.03 2.00
CA VAL A 78 0.97 -14.37 3.12
C VAL A 78 0.39 -15.42 4.08
N ASN A 79 0.20 -15.02 5.33
CA ASN A 79 -0.63 -15.79 6.26
C ASN A 79 -2.09 -15.84 5.75
N PRO A 80 -2.76 -17.01 5.84
CA PRO A 80 -4.20 -17.09 5.68
C PRO A 80 -4.96 -16.20 6.66
#